data_AF-W4LAB4-F1
#
_entry.id   AF-W4LAB4-F1
#
_cell.length_a   1.000
_cell.length_b   1.000
_cell.length_c   1.000
_cell.angle_alpha   90.00
_cell.angle_beta   90.00
_cell.angle_gamma   90.00
#
_symmetry.space_group_name_H-M   'P 1'
#
loop_
_entity.id
_entity.type
_entity.pdbx_description
1 polymer ?
#
loop_
_entity_poly.entity_id
_entity_poly.type
_entity_poly.pdbx_seq_one_letter_code
_entity_poly.pdbx_strand_id
1 'polypeptide(L)'
;VQPFVFGEIVPIAAQLQELAPPDAVVISSATARLVQGYFACQDMELHRLRDKAEPIHLSRVIAVSGAQSRLDIAETAGLTPFVGREAEMAALLERWAQVQDGFGQVVLLSGEAGIGKSRLVQVMKKRLEGTYTLLEFRCSPYDQNRAMYPVIDCLHRILQWHEDDTPKEKLKKLETAFAQCQIPLGETVPLLAAFLSLPHPDDYYPHLQLSPQQQREKTLGAIVTVVLALASCQPVLLIVEDLHWIDPSTLELLTLLVDQTPAASIYTLLTFRPAFDVPWGNRSYLTHVMLSRLPRPQVEQMITQVTRGKPLPNELFQQVRDQTDGIPLFVEECVKSILETGLLQETGDHYELTKPLPTLTIPTTLHGSLMARLDRLGTAKSVAQLVATIGRQVPYALLQAVWQHGEEVLQRELDRLVDAELVYQHGMRPQATYRFKHALVQETAYQSLLRHTREHYHQRIAQLLVEQFPETTALSPELLAHHYTEAGLIEQAIPYWRRAGLLALEHSANSEAMSHLSKGLELLKSLPYTVEYAKQELELLLTLSPVLIAMKGYMAPEVGDVSARIYELSEQIGEKPQSFSVMNGL
;
A
#
# COMPACT_ATOMS: atom_id res chain seq x y z
N VAL A 1 -30.92 12.96 19.75
CA VAL A 1 -31.90 13.17 18.65
C VAL A 1 -31.79 11.96 17.73
N GLN A 2 -32.80 11.08 17.71
CA GLN A 2 -32.80 9.93 16.79
C GLN A 2 -32.97 10.45 15.35
N PRO A 3 -32.17 9.99 14.37
CA PRO A 3 -32.36 10.38 12.99
C PRO A 3 -33.58 9.65 12.43
N PHE A 4 -34.61 10.41 12.06
CA PHE A 4 -35.75 9.90 11.30
C PHE A 4 -35.31 9.61 9.86
N VAL A 5 -35.18 8.33 9.50
CA VAL A 5 -34.93 7.89 8.13
C VAL A 5 -36.29 7.60 7.48
N PHE A 6 -36.67 8.35 6.45
CA PHE A 6 -37.85 8.09 5.62
C PHE A 6 -37.44 7.33 4.34
N GLY A 7 -38.11 6.21 4.03
CA GLY A 7 -37.94 5.48 2.77
C GLY A 7 -38.46 4.04 2.83
N GLU A 8 -38.74 3.43 1.67
CA GLU A 8 -39.20 2.03 1.53
C GLU A 8 -38.24 0.98 2.14
N ILE A 9 -37.03 1.39 2.51
CA ILE A 9 -35.96 0.53 3.02
C ILE A 9 -36.13 0.22 4.52
N VAL A 10 -36.72 1.13 5.31
CA VAL A 10 -36.86 0.96 6.77
C VAL A 10 -37.82 -0.18 7.14
N PRO A 11 -39.01 -0.32 6.52
CA PRO A 11 -39.89 -1.46 6.78
C PRO A 11 -39.26 -2.80 6.37
N ILE A 12 -38.45 -2.80 5.31
CA ILE A 12 -37.73 -3.99 4.84
C ILE A 12 -36.65 -4.39 5.86
N ALA A 13 -35.86 -3.44 6.36
CA ALA A 13 -34.82 -3.71 7.35
C ALA A 13 -35.39 -4.26 8.67
N ALA A 14 -36.53 -3.73 9.13
CA ALA A 14 -37.22 -4.25 10.32
C ALA A 14 -37.69 -5.70 10.14
N GLN A 15 -38.18 -6.07 8.95
CA GLN A 15 -38.59 -7.45 8.65
C GLN A 15 -37.37 -8.39 8.50
N LEU A 16 -36.24 -7.91 7.98
CA LEU A 16 -35.00 -8.69 7.95
C LEU A 16 -34.44 -8.95 9.35
N GLN A 17 -34.59 -8.00 10.27
CA GLN A 17 -34.20 -8.18 11.67
C GLN A 17 -34.99 -9.29 12.35
N GLU A 18 -36.30 -9.40 12.10
CA GLU A 18 -37.13 -10.49 12.64
C GLU A 18 -36.72 -11.87 12.09
N LEU A 19 -36.19 -11.92 10.88
CA LEU A 19 -35.73 -13.15 10.22
C LEU A 19 -34.28 -13.53 10.59
N ALA A 20 -33.54 -12.62 11.23
CA ALA A 20 -32.15 -12.85 11.59
C ALA A 20 -32.03 -13.72 12.86
N PRO A 21 -31.26 -14.83 12.82
CA PRO A 21 -30.89 -15.56 14.04
C PRO A 21 -30.14 -14.66 15.04
N PRO A 22 -30.09 -15.03 16.34
CA PRO A 22 -29.23 -14.37 17.31
C PRO A 22 -27.77 -14.28 16.82
N ASP A 23 -27.14 -13.13 17.02
CA ASP A 23 -25.76 -12.81 16.58
C ASP A 23 -25.51 -13.00 15.07
N ALA A 24 -26.54 -12.90 14.23
CA ALA A 24 -26.43 -13.00 12.78
C ALA A 24 -26.90 -11.72 12.07
N VAL A 25 -26.28 -11.44 10.93
CA VAL A 25 -26.69 -10.36 10.04
C VAL A 25 -27.29 -10.97 8.77
N VAL A 26 -28.55 -10.66 8.50
CA VAL A 26 -29.26 -11.07 7.28
C VAL A 26 -29.40 -9.86 6.36
N ILE A 27 -29.04 -10.03 5.10
CA ILE A 27 -29.01 -8.97 4.10
C ILE A 27 -29.86 -9.36 2.89
N SER A 28 -30.42 -8.34 2.22
CA SER A 28 -31.13 -8.53 0.95
C SER A 28 -30.16 -8.82 -0.20
N SER A 29 -30.64 -9.36 -1.32
CA SER A 29 -29.84 -9.55 -2.54
C SER A 29 -29.28 -8.25 -3.14
N ALA A 30 -29.91 -7.10 -2.90
CA ALA A 30 -29.37 -5.80 -3.29
C ALA A 30 -28.16 -5.42 -2.42
N THR A 31 -28.28 -5.61 -1.11
CA THR A 31 -27.18 -5.42 -0.15
C THR A 31 -26.06 -6.43 -0.36
N ALA A 32 -26.38 -7.70 -0.65
CA ALA A 32 -25.42 -8.76 -0.93
C ALA A 32 -24.53 -8.43 -2.13
N ARG A 33 -25.07 -7.77 -3.16
CA ARG A 33 -24.29 -7.26 -4.30
C ARG A 33 -23.37 -6.09 -3.92
N LEU A 34 -23.82 -5.21 -3.02
CA LEU A 34 -23.01 -4.07 -2.55
C LEU A 34 -21.85 -4.51 -1.64
N VAL A 35 -22.04 -5.59 -0.87
CA VAL A 35 -21.02 -6.13 0.02
C VAL A 35 -20.30 -7.36 -0.56
N GLN A 36 -20.57 -7.67 -1.84
CA GLN A 36 -20.04 -8.83 -2.53
C GLN A 36 -18.51 -8.75 -2.54
N GLY A 37 -17.88 -9.77 -1.97
CA GLY A 37 -16.43 -9.81 -1.85
C GLY A 37 -15.83 -9.17 -0.61
N TYR A 38 -16.63 -8.52 0.23
CA TYR A 38 -16.25 -8.00 1.55
C TYR A 38 -16.76 -8.86 2.70
N PHE A 39 -17.72 -9.74 2.43
CA PHE A 39 -18.28 -10.66 3.40
C PHE A 39 -18.57 -12.00 2.74
N ALA A 40 -18.19 -13.08 3.43
CA ALA A 40 -18.66 -14.42 3.06
C ALA A 40 -20.16 -14.47 3.37
N CYS A 41 -20.98 -14.59 2.34
CA CYS A 41 -22.43 -14.64 2.46
C CYS A 41 -22.91 -16.06 2.12
N GLN A 42 -23.80 -16.61 2.93
CA GLN A 42 -24.49 -17.87 2.65
C GLN A 42 -25.91 -17.55 2.20
N ASP A 43 -26.29 -18.10 1.04
CA ASP A 43 -27.66 -17.93 0.54
C ASP A 43 -28.67 -18.59 1.47
N MET A 44 -29.77 -17.88 1.68
CA MET A 44 -30.96 -18.35 2.39
C MET A 44 -32.07 -18.65 1.38
N GLU A 45 -33.11 -19.35 1.85
CA GLU A 45 -34.30 -19.63 1.04
C GLU A 45 -35.03 -18.33 0.64
N LEU A 46 -35.89 -18.42 -0.37
CA LEU A 46 -36.71 -17.30 -0.83
C LEU A 46 -37.73 -16.91 0.27
N HIS A 47 -37.66 -15.67 0.74
CA HIS A 47 -38.57 -15.16 1.77
C HIS A 47 -39.54 -14.14 1.19
N ARG A 48 -40.83 -14.27 1.53
CA ARG A 48 -41.87 -13.30 1.16
C ARG A 48 -42.03 -12.28 2.29
N LEU A 49 -41.66 -11.03 2.02
CA LEU A 49 -41.89 -9.92 2.95
C LEU A 49 -43.35 -9.49 2.91
N ARG A 50 -43.88 -8.97 4.03
CA ARG A 50 -45.30 -8.64 4.21
C ARG A 50 -45.82 -7.61 3.19
N ASP A 51 -44.93 -6.75 2.69
CA ASP A 51 -45.26 -5.63 1.81
C ASP A 51 -44.74 -5.80 0.36
N LYS A 52 -44.24 -6.99 0.01
CA LYS A 52 -43.79 -7.31 -1.37
C LYS A 52 -44.55 -8.48 -1.98
N ALA A 53 -45.07 -8.27 -3.18
CA ALA A 53 -45.77 -9.30 -3.94
C ALA A 53 -44.85 -10.47 -4.34
N GLU A 54 -43.59 -10.17 -4.64
CA GLU A 54 -42.57 -11.14 -5.08
C GLU A 54 -41.64 -11.55 -3.92
N PRO A 55 -41.31 -12.84 -3.78
CA PRO A 55 -40.35 -13.31 -2.79
C PRO A 55 -38.94 -12.81 -3.14
N ILE A 56 -38.17 -12.44 -2.12
CA ILE A 56 -36.81 -11.92 -2.28
C ILE A 56 -35.78 -12.93 -1.80
N HIS A 57 -34.64 -13.00 -2.48
CA HIS A 57 -33.48 -13.74 -2.01
C HIS A 57 -32.80 -12.98 -0.87
N LEU A 58 -32.56 -13.70 0.22
CA LEU A 58 -31.80 -13.23 1.38
C LEU A 58 -30.49 -14.00 1.46
N SER A 59 -29.49 -13.36 2.03
CA SER A 59 -28.23 -14.01 2.34
C SER A 59 -27.85 -13.68 3.78
N ARG A 60 -27.27 -14.65 4.48
CA ARG A 60 -26.70 -14.46 5.81
C ARG A 60 -25.22 -14.09 5.66
N VAL A 61 -24.79 -13.03 6.30
CA VAL A 61 -23.37 -12.68 6.43
C VAL A 61 -22.75 -13.59 7.48
N ILE A 62 -21.73 -14.34 7.08
CA ILE A 62 -21.04 -15.33 7.93
C ILE A 62 -19.77 -14.74 8.53
N ALA A 63 -18.98 -14.02 7.72
CA ALA A 63 -17.74 -13.41 8.16
C ALA A 63 -17.38 -12.22 7.27
N VAL A 64 -16.59 -11.28 7.80
CA VAL A 64 -15.86 -10.32 6.98
C VAL A 64 -14.93 -11.12 6.05
N SER A 65 -14.98 -10.88 4.76
CA SER A 65 -13.99 -11.41 3.85
C SER A 65 -12.69 -10.65 4.11
N GLY A 66 -11.59 -11.39 4.25
CA GLY A 66 -10.27 -10.79 4.32
C GLY A 66 -9.79 -10.35 2.94
N ALA A 67 -10.52 -9.52 2.18
CA ALA A 67 -10.02 -8.99 0.91
C ALA A 67 -8.86 -8.01 1.18
N GLN A 68 -7.62 -8.41 0.89
CA GLN A 68 -6.44 -7.71 1.37
C GLN A 68 -5.80 -6.83 0.30
N SER A 69 -5.80 -7.22 -0.98
CA SER A 69 -5.08 -6.55 -2.08
C SER A 69 -5.99 -5.72 -3.00
N ARG A 70 -5.41 -4.82 -3.83
CA ARG A 70 -6.14 -4.07 -4.89
C ARG A 70 -6.91 -4.99 -5.82
N LEU A 71 -6.33 -6.16 -6.05
CA LEU A 71 -6.84 -7.18 -6.92
C LEU A 71 -7.87 -8.08 -6.23
N ASP A 72 -7.77 -8.32 -4.93
CA ASP A 72 -8.77 -9.11 -4.17
C ASP A 72 -10.14 -8.42 -4.22
N ILE A 73 -10.14 -7.08 -4.10
CA ILE A 73 -11.36 -6.25 -4.22
C ILE A 73 -11.86 -6.19 -5.67
N ALA A 74 -10.94 -6.08 -6.64
CA ALA A 74 -11.32 -6.07 -8.05
C ALA A 74 -11.88 -7.43 -8.51
N GLU A 75 -11.46 -8.53 -7.89
CA GLU A 75 -11.84 -9.88 -8.23
C GLU A 75 -13.33 -10.16 -8.00
N THR A 76 -13.90 -9.51 -6.99
CA THR A 76 -15.32 -9.60 -6.65
C THR A 76 -16.22 -8.70 -7.50
N ALA A 77 -15.64 -7.68 -8.16
CA ALA A 77 -16.30 -6.87 -9.17
C ALA A 77 -16.21 -7.48 -10.60
N GLY A 78 -15.45 -8.57 -10.78
CA GLY A 78 -15.22 -9.21 -12.07
C GLY A 78 -13.99 -8.64 -12.78
N LEU A 79 -12.83 -9.25 -12.55
CA LEU A 79 -11.59 -8.89 -13.26
C LEU A 79 -11.67 -9.30 -14.74
N THR A 80 -10.99 -8.52 -15.58
CA THR A 80 -10.69 -8.92 -16.96
C THR A 80 -10.03 -10.30 -16.95
N PRO A 81 -10.47 -11.23 -17.82
CA PRO A 81 -9.90 -12.58 -17.81
C PRO A 81 -8.41 -12.53 -18.15
N PHE A 82 -7.67 -13.48 -17.58
CA PHE A 82 -6.22 -13.52 -17.72
C PHE A 82 -5.85 -14.01 -19.13
N VAL A 83 -5.14 -13.17 -19.89
CA VAL A 83 -4.75 -13.46 -21.27
C VAL A 83 -3.25 -13.65 -21.38
N GLY A 84 -2.85 -14.76 -22.01
CA GLY A 84 -1.46 -15.11 -22.21
C GLY A 84 -0.76 -15.50 -20.92
N ARG A 85 0.57 -15.38 -20.94
CA ARG A 85 1.48 -15.65 -19.82
C ARG A 85 1.54 -17.10 -19.36
N GLU A 86 1.21 -18.05 -20.23
CA GLU A 86 1.23 -19.47 -19.90
C GLU A 86 2.64 -19.95 -19.54
N ALA A 87 3.67 -19.46 -20.25
CA ALA A 87 5.06 -19.80 -19.98
C ALA A 87 5.54 -19.24 -18.64
N GLU A 88 5.26 -17.96 -18.37
CA GLU A 88 5.62 -17.32 -17.10
C GLU A 88 4.87 -17.96 -15.93
N MET A 89 3.58 -18.27 -16.08
CA MET A 89 2.80 -18.99 -15.08
C MET A 89 3.36 -20.40 -14.82
N ALA A 90 3.70 -21.15 -15.88
CA ALA A 90 4.28 -22.48 -15.74
C ALA A 90 5.61 -22.42 -14.98
N ALA A 91 6.46 -21.42 -15.25
CA ALA A 91 7.70 -21.23 -14.50
C ALA A 91 7.44 -20.96 -13.00
N LEU A 92 6.45 -20.12 -12.65
CA LEU A 92 6.11 -19.87 -11.25
C LEU A 92 5.60 -21.15 -10.54
N LEU A 93 4.72 -21.90 -11.20
CA LEU A 93 4.17 -23.15 -10.65
C LEU A 93 5.24 -24.25 -10.50
N GLU A 94 6.20 -24.33 -11.43
CA GLU A 94 7.34 -25.25 -11.33
C GLU A 94 8.20 -24.92 -10.08
N ARG A 95 8.45 -23.63 -9.81
CA ARG A 95 9.19 -23.25 -8.59
C ARG A 95 8.40 -23.58 -7.33
N TRP A 96 7.09 -23.41 -7.33
CA TRP A 96 6.24 -23.82 -6.20
C TRP A 96 6.37 -25.32 -5.90
N ALA A 97 6.33 -26.17 -6.93
CA ALA A 97 6.49 -27.61 -6.76
C ALA A 97 7.83 -27.96 -6.07
N GLN A 98 8.93 -27.31 -6.46
CA GLN A 98 10.24 -27.50 -5.81
C GLN A 98 10.23 -27.10 -4.33
N VAL A 99 9.49 -26.04 -3.98
CA VAL A 99 9.33 -25.61 -2.58
C VAL A 99 8.52 -26.62 -1.77
N GLN A 100 7.53 -27.28 -2.38
CA GLN A 100 6.79 -28.36 -1.74
C GLN A 100 7.68 -29.58 -1.46
N ASP A 101 8.70 -29.82 -2.29
CA ASP A 101 9.73 -30.84 -2.07
C ASP A 101 10.82 -30.41 -1.07
N GLY A 102 10.69 -29.22 -0.46
CA GLY A 102 11.62 -28.69 0.54
C GLY A 102 12.77 -27.85 -0.01
N PHE A 103 12.79 -27.58 -1.31
CA PHE A 103 13.81 -26.74 -1.95
C PHE A 103 13.30 -25.32 -2.14
N GLY A 104 13.65 -24.41 -1.22
CA GLY A 104 13.24 -23.02 -1.30
C GLY A 104 13.64 -22.34 -2.61
N GLN A 105 12.77 -21.46 -3.11
CA GLN A 105 12.94 -20.77 -4.39
C GLN A 105 12.72 -19.27 -4.23
N VAL A 106 13.48 -18.48 -4.99
CA VAL A 106 13.31 -17.04 -5.14
C VAL A 106 13.00 -16.74 -6.60
N VAL A 107 11.93 -16.01 -6.86
CA VAL A 107 11.60 -15.50 -8.19
C VAL A 107 11.60 -13.98 -8.20
N LEU A 108 12.39 -13.44 -9.12
CA LEU A 108 12.47 -12.02 -9.43
C LEU A 108 11.60 -11.73 -10.66
N LEU A 109 10.40 -11.19 -10.42
CA LEU A 109 9.42 -10.83 -11.45
C LEU A 109 9.53 -9.35 -11.84
N SER A 110 10.18 -9.07 -12.97
CA SER A 110 10.38 -7.71 -13.48
C SER A 110 9.40 -7.38 -14.60
N GLY A 111 9.08 -6.08 -14.74
CA GLY A 111 8.31 -5.59 -15.88
C GLY A 111 7.77 -4.17 -15.68
N GLU A 112 7.33 -3.56 -16.79
CA GLU A 112 6.81 -2.19 -16.80
C GLU A 112 5.55 -2.00 -15.92
N ALA A 113 5.20 -0.75 -15.61
CA ALA A 113 3.96 -0.45 -14.92
C ALA A 113 2.76 -0.88 -15.78
N GLY A 114 1.74 -1.50 -15.19
CA GLY A 114 0.56 -1.96 -15.93
C GLY A 114 0.75 -3.22 -16.78
N ILE A 115 1.95 -3.82 -16.81
CA ILE A 115 2.25 -5.02 -17.63
C ILE A 115 1.57 -6.32 -17.15
N GLY A 116 0.99 -6.30 -15.94
CA GLY A 116 0.27 -7.44 -15.36
C GLY A 116 1.00 -8.21 -14.25
N LYS A 117 2.08 -7.68 -13.65
CA LYS A 117 2.83 -8.36 -12.55
C LYS A 117 1.92 -8.82 -11.41
N SER A 118 1.21 -7.91 -10.76
CA SER A 118 0.31 -8.25 -9.63
C SER A 118 -0.82 -9.19 -10.06
N ARG A 119 -1.32 -9.07 -11.31
CA ARG A 119 -2.33 -9.99 -11.85
C ARG A 119 -1.79 -11.40 -12.01
N LEU A 120 -0.56 -11.55 -12.50
CA LEU A 120 0.12 -12.85 -12.59
C LEU A 120 0.29 -13.48 -11.20
N VAL A 121 0.73 -12.70 -10.20
CA VAL A 121 0.85 -13.14 -8.80
C VAL A 121 -0.49 -13.63 -8.25
N GLN A 122 -1.57 -12.88 -8.47
CA GLN A 122 -2.92 -13.27 -8.02
C GLN A 122 -3.40 -14.57 -8.67
N VAL A 123 -3.25 -14.71 -9.99
CA VAL A 123 -3.66 -15.93 -10.69
C VAL A 123 -2.80 -17.11 -10.25
N MET A 124 -1.52 -16.90 -9.97
CA MET A 124 -0.64 -17.92 -9.40
C MET A 124 -1.15 -18.37 -8.03
N LYS A 125 -1.43 -17.44 -7.09
CA LYS A 125 -1.98 -17.75 -5.75
C LYS A 125 -3.22 -18.65 -5.82
N LYS A 126 -4.08 -18.45 -6.82
CA LYS A 126 -5.30 -19.24 -7.07
C LYS A 126 -5.04 -20.63 -7.64
N ARG A 127 -3.94 -20.82 -8.35
CA ARG A 127 -3.54 -22.09 -8.96
C ARG A 127 -2.62 -22.91 -8.04
N LEU A 128 -2.11 -22.32 -6.97
CA LEU A 128 -1.34 -23.08 -5.98
C LEU A 128 -2.25 -24.08 -5.28
N GLU A 129 -1.79 -25.33 -5.27
CA GLU A 129 -2.42 -26.42 -4.53
C GLU A 129 -1.73 -26.61 -3.17
N GLY A 130 -2.48 -27.09 -2.18
CA GLY A 130 -1.98 -27.38 -0.82
C GLY A 130 -2.17 -26.24 0.18
N THR A 131 -1.82 -26.52 1.44
CA THR A 131 -1.84 -25.55 2.53
C THR A 131 -0.50 -24.84 2.65
N TYR A 132 -0.53 -23.52 2.79
CA TYR A 132 0.68 -22.71 2.93
C TYR A 132 0.41 -21.48 3.77
N THR A 133 1.48 -20.94 4.36
CA THR A 133 1.44 -19.66 5.06
C THR A 133 1.71 -18.53 4.06
N LEU A 134 0.83 -17.54 3.98
CA LEU A 134 1.03 -16.37 3.11
C LEU A 134 1.57 -15.18 3.91
N LEU A 135 2.74 -14.68 3.52
CA LEU A 135 3.31 -13.42 3.97
C LEU A 135 3.37 -12.47 2.78
N GLU A 136 2.68 -11.33 2.85
CA GLU A 136 2.60 -10.40 1.71
C GLU A 136 3.06 -9.00 2.14
N PHE A 137 4.23 -8.58 1.67
CA PHE A 137 4.80 -7.26 1.89
C PHE A 137 4.46 -6.35 0.72
N ARG A 138 4.00 -5.13 1.01
CA ARG A 138 3.53 -4.20 -0.01
C ARG A 138 4.28 -2.90 0.10
N CYS A 139 5.21 -2.70 -0.81
CA CYS A 139 5.96 -1.46 -0.90
C CYS A 139 5.10 -0.36 -1.54
N SER A 140 5.46 0.89 -1.27
CA SER A 140 4.69 2.07 -1.63
C SER A 140 5.62 3.27 -1.70
N PRO A 141 5.45 4.19 -2.66
CA PRO A 141 6.34 5.34 -2.79
C PRO A 141 6.30 6.27 -1.57
N TYR A 142 5.21 6.24 -0.80
CA TYR A 142 5.04 7.07 0.40
C TYR A 142 5.75 6.49 1.64
N ASP A 143 6.14 5.21 1.60
CA ASP A 143 6.65 4.49 2.77
C ASP A 143 8.14 4.10 2.63
N GLN A 144 8.83 4.57 1.57
CA GLN A 144 10.23 4.26 1.27
C GLN A 144 11.23 4.63 2.38
N ASN A 145 10.87 5.58 3.24
CA ASN A 145 11.69 6.01 4.36
C ASN A 145 11.08 5.62 5.72
N ARG A 146 10.06 4.76 5.73
CA ARG A 146 9.43 4.26 6.96
C ARG A 146 10.00 2.88 7.23
N ALA A 147 10.95 2.84 8.16
CA ALA A 147 11.69 1.63 8.48
C ALA A 147 10.73 0.47 8.77
N MET A 148 10.91 -0.64 8.05
CA MET A 148 10.18 -1.89 8.26
C MET A 148 8.66 -1.83 8.06
N TYR A 149 8.14 -0.76 7.43
CA TYR A 149 6.70 -0.57 7.28
C TYR A 149 5.97 -1.74 6.59
N PRO A 150 6.46 -2.33 5.47
CA PRO A 150 5.78 -3.45 4.83
C PRO A 150 5.66 -4.70 5.73
N VAL A 151 6.61 -4.88 6.65
CA VAL A 151 6.62 -5.99 7.62
C VAL A 151 5.62 -5.73 8.73
N ILE A 152 5.63 -4.50 9.27
CA ILE A 152 4.69 -4.07 10.32
C ILE A 152 3.24 -4.15 9.80
N ASP A 153 2.97 -3.68 8.58
CA ASP A 153 1.66 -3.80 7.93
C ASP A 153 1.21 -5.26 7.80
N CYS A 154 2.13 -6.14 7.37
CA CYS A 154 1.86 -7.57 7.24
C CYS A 154 1.50 -8.20 8.59
N LEU A 155 2.26 -7.90 9.65
CA LEU A 155 1.99 -8.40 10.99
C LEU A 155 0.66 -7.88 11.54
N HIS A 156 0.35 -6.60 11.38
CA HIS A 156 -0.95 -6.06 11.78
C HIS A 156 -2.13 -6.77 11.09
N ARG A 157 -1.98 -7.10 9.79
CA ARG A 157 -3.01 -7.85 9.04
C ARG A 157 -3.15 -9.30 9.51
N ILE A 158 -2.05 -9.97 9.82
CA ILE A 158 -2.06 -11.38 10.28
C ILE A 158 -2.63 -11.48 11.70
N LEU A 159 -2.24 -10.55 12.58
CA LEU A 159 -2.60 -10.57 14.00
C LEU A 159 -4.02 -10.06 14.27
N GLN A 160 -4.65 -9.37 13.30
CA GLN A 160 -6.00 -8.82 13.41
C GLN A 160 -6.18 -8.00 14.70
N TRP A 161 -5.26 -7.07 14.94
CA TRP A 161 -5.39 -6.13 16.05
C TRP A 161 -6.49 -5.12 15.76
N HIS A 162 -7.29 -4.85 16.79
CA HIS A 162 -8.32 -3.81 16.77
C HIS A 162 -7.82 -2.58 17.54
N GLU A 163 -8.41 -1.42 17.26
CA GLU A 163 -8.09 -0.16 17.95
C GLU A 163 -8.38 -0.27 19.45
N ASP A 164 -9.46 -0.96 19.82
CA ASP A 164 -9.89 -1.15 21.22
C ASP A 164 -9.10 -2.25 21.97
N ASP A 165 -8.22 -3.00 21.29
CA ASP A 165 -7.43 -4.04 21.96
C ASP A 165 -6.42 -3.41 22.92
N THR A 166 -6.43 -3.86 24.17
CA THR A 166 -5.42 -3.51 25.17
C THR A 166 -4.04 -4.07 24.79
N PRO A 167 -2.93 -3.49 25.29
CA PRO A 167 -1.58 -4.01 25.03
C PRO A 167 -1.42 -5.49 25.40
N LYS A 168 -2.06 -5.94 26.50
CA LYS A 168 -2.05 -7.35 26.92
C LYS A 168 -2.76 -8.26 25.92
N GLU A 169 -3.89 -7.83 25.35
CA GLU A 169 -4.61 -8.59 24.32
C GLU A 169 -3.80 -8.68 23.03
N LYS A 170 -3.16 -7.59 22.60
CA LYS A 170 -2.27 -7.57 21.43
C LYS A 170 -1.09 -8.55 21.59
N LEU A 171 -0.46 -8.57 22.77
CA LEU A 171 0.60 -9.52 23.10
C LEU A 171 0.11 -10.97 23.09
N LYS A 172 -1.04 -11.24 23.69
CA LYS A 172 -1.63 -12.60 23.70
C LYS A 172 -1.95 -13.10 22.29
N LYS A 173 -2.44 -12.22 21.40
CA LYS A 173 -2.64 -12.55 19.97
C LYS A 173 -1.31 -12.92 19.30
N LEU A 174 -0.24 -12.19 19.59
CA LEU A 174 1.11 -12.49 19.08
C LEU A 174 1.62 -13.86 19.57
N GLU A 175 1.48 -14.15 20.87
CA GLU A 175 1.82 -15.46 21.44
C GLU A 175 1.03 -16.60 20.79
N THR A 176 -0.27 -16.40 20.63
CA THR A 176 -1.18 -17.41 20.05
C THR A 176 -0.82 -17.70 18.59
N ALA A 177 -0.46 -16.66 17.82
CA ALA A 177 -0.04 -16.83 16.43
C ALA A 177 1.23 -17.69 16.30
N PHE A 178 2.12 -17.65 17.30
CA PHE A 178 3.39 -18.39 17.29
C PHE A 178 3.36 -19.70 18.09
N ALA A 179 2.31 -19.93 18.89
CA ALA A 179 2.21 -21.10 19.77
C ALA A 179 2.25 -22.46 19.03
N GLN A 180 1.87 -22.47 17.75
CA GLN A 180 1.87 -23.67 16.92
C GLN A 180 3.25 -23.99 16.32
N CYS A 181 4.21 -23.06 16.41
CA CYS A 181 5.57 -23.22 15.92
C CYS A 181 6.54 -23.37 17.09
N GLN A 182 7.64 -24.10 16.90
CA GLN A 182 8.69 -24.27 17.94
C GLN A 182 9.54 -23.00 18.09
N ILE A 183 8.89 -21.87 18.41
CA ILE A 183 9.52 -20.55 18.53
C ILE A 183 9.80 -20.26 20.02
N PRO A 184 10.99 -19.76 20.38
CA PRO A 184 11.29 -19.36 21.76
C PRO A 184 10.53 -18.07 22.09
N LEU A 185 9.29 -18.21 22.56
CA LEU A 185 8.39 -17.08 22.84
C LEU A 185 8.98 -16.09 23.83
N GLY A 186 9.72 -16.58 24.84
CA GLY A 186 10.35 -15.76 25.89
C GLY A 186 11.35 -14.71 25.39
N GLU A 187 12.00 -14.95 24.26
CA GLU A 187 12.92 -14.00 23.62
C GLU A 187 12.27 -13.29 22.42
N THR A 188 11.47 -14.03 21.63
CA THR A 188 10.90 -13.54 20.37
C THR A 188 9.78 -12.52 20.59
N VAL A 189 8.87 -12.78 21.54
CA VAL A 189 7.70 -11.92 21.79
C VAL A 189 8.11 -10.53 22.29
N PRO A 190 9.06 -10.37 23.24
CA PRO A 190 9.52 -9.05 23.66
C PRO A 190 10.18 -8.24 22.54
N LEU A 191 10.99 -8.89 21.69
CA LEU A 191 11.63 -8.24 20.54
C LEU A 191 10.61 -7.72 19.54
N LEU A 192 9.62 -8.55 19.18
CA LEU A 192 8.56 -8.18 18.26
C LEU A 192 7.58 -7.16 18.86
N ALA A 193 7.33 -7.21 20.16
CA ALA A 193 6.51 -6.22 20.85
C ALA A 193 7.15 -4.83 20.78
N ALA A 194 8.46 -4.73 21.05
CA ALA A 194 9.19 -3.47 20.92
C ALA A 194 9.24 -2.99 19.46
N PHE A 195 9.46 -3.91 18.51
CA PHE A 195 9.42 -3.62 17.07
C PHE A 195 8.08 -3.07 16.60
N LEU A 196 6.97 -3.57 17.15
CA LEU A 196 5.60 -3.11 16.85
C LEU A 196 5.16 -1.92 17.72
N SER A 197 6.09 -1.30 18.47
CA SER A 197 5.82 -0.19 19.38
C SER A 197 4.70 -0.48 20.40
N LEU A 198 4.58 -1.75 20.84
CA LEU A 198 3.62 -2.12 21.86
C LEU A 198 4.13 -1.70 23.25
N PRO A 199 3.28 -1.06 24.08
CA PRO A 199 3.61 -0.82 25.48
C PRO A 199 3.88 -2.16 26.17
N HIS A 200 5.01 -2.26 26.86
CA HIS A 200 5.35 -3.45 27.64
C HIS A 200 4.64 -3.39 29.01
N PRO A 201 3.70 -4.30 29.32
CA PRO A 201 3.18 -4.37 30.68
C PRO A 201 4.29 -4.95 31.58
N ASP A 202 4.71 -4.20 32.60
CA ASP A 202 5.86 -4.54 33.47
C ASP A 202 5.80 -5.95 34.11
N ASP A 203 4.60 -6.55 34.19
CA ASP A 203 4.35 -7.86 34.78
C ASP A 203 4.37 -9.05 33.78
N TYR A 204 4.52 -8.81 32.47
CA TYR A 204 4.26 -9.84 31.45
C TYR A 204 5.54 -10.47 30.86
N TYR A 205 6.57 -9.67 30.58
CA TYR A 205 7.88 -10.14 30.10
C TYR A 205 9.00 -9.27 30.72
N PRO A 206 10.23 -9.82 30.87
CA PRO A 206 11.35 -9.03 31.38
C PRO A 206 11.82 -8.04 30.31
N HIS A 207 12.09 -6.80 30.74
CA HIS A 207 12.74 -5.79 29.90
C HIS A 207 14.10 -6.29 29.41
N LEU A 208 14.30 -6.32 28.09
CA LEU A 208 15.56 -6.70 27.48
C LEU A 208 16.57 -5.55 27.64
N GLN A 209 17.62 -5.75 28.44
CA GLN A 209 18.72 -4.79 28.58
C GLN A 209 19.70 -4.90 27.40
N LEU A 210 19.28 -4.40 26.24
CA LEU A 210 20.06 -4.45 25.00
C LEU A 210 20.43 -3.03 24.55
N SER A 211 21.59 -2.88 23.91
CA SER A 211 21.83 -1.66 23.13
C SER A 211 20.86 -1.60 21.94
N PRO A 212 20.52 -0.41 21.41
CA PRO A 212 19.64 -0.30 20.24
C PRO A 212 20.09 -1.16 19.05
N GLN A 213 21.41 -1.21 18.79
CA GLN A 213 21.99 -2.05 17.74
C GLN A 213 21.78 -3.55 18.02
N GLN A 214 22.06 -4.02 19.24
CA GLN A 214 21.82 -5.42 19.61
C GLN A 214 20.35 -5.78 19.54
N GLN A 215 19.46 -4.85 19.91
CA GLN A 215 18.02 -5.04 19.80
C GLN A 215 17.60 -5.17 18.33
N ARG A 216 18.11 -4.32 17.42
CA ARG A 216 17.88 -4.47 15.96
C ARG A 216 18.34 -5.82 15.44
N GLU A 217 19.58 -6.21 15.71
CA GLU A 217 20.16 -7.48 15.28
C GLU A 217 19.33 -8.68 15.77
N LYS A 218 18.95 -8.67 17.05
CA LYS A 218 18.09 -9.71 17.62
C LYS A 218 16.68 -9.70 17.04
N THR A 219 16.08 -8.54 16.79
CA THR A 219 14.76 -8.42 16.16
C THR A 219 14.78 -8.97 14.73
N LEU A 220 15.80 -8.63 13.93
CA LEU A 220 15.99 -9.20 12.59
C LEU A 220 16.11 -10.72 12.66
N GLY A 221 16.97 -11.22 13.56
CA GLY A 221 17.14 -12.66 13.81
C GLY A 221 15.83 -13.33 14.21
N ALA A 222 15.07 -12.71 15.11
CA ALA A 222 13.78 -13.23 15.57
C ALA A 222 12.75 -13.31 14.42
N ILE A 223 12.66 -12.30 13.55
CA ILE A 223 11.76 -12.35 12.38
C ILE A 223 12.18 -13.48 11.43
N VAL A 224 13.48 -13.63 11.15
CA VAL A 224 13.99 -14.74 10.33
C VAL A 224 13.66 -16.09 10.97
N THR A 225 13.87 -16.24 12.28
CA THR A 225 13.51 -17.46 13.03
C THR A 225 12.01 -17.77 12.93
N VAL A 226 11.15 -16.76 13.05
CA VAL A 226 9.70 -16.93 12.88
C VAL A 226 9.37 -17.45 11.49
N VAL A 227 9.92 -16.85 10.43
CA VAL A 227 9.65 -17.29 9.05
C VAL A 227 10.15 -18.72 8.81
N LEU A 228 11.34 -19.06 9.30
CA LEU A 228 11.88 -20.42 9.20
C LEU A 228 11.06 -21.44 10.00
N ALA A 229 10.58 -21.07 11.18
CA ALA A 229 9.71 -21.93 11.99
C ALA A 229 8.33 -22.12 11.35
N LEU A 230 7.80 -21.12 10.65
CA LEU A 230 6.60 -21.29 9.82
C LEU A 230 6.87 -22.24 8.66
N ALA A 231 8.02 -22.10 7.99
CA ALA A 231 8.43 -22.92 6.85
C ALA A 231 8.68 -24.40 7.22
N SER A 232 9.03 -24.69 8.48
CA SER A 232 9.17 -26.06 8.97
C SER A 232 7.83 -26.74 9.27
N CYS A 233 6.77 -25.96 9.53
CA CYS A 233 5.41 -26.47 9.69
C CYS A 233 4.72 -26.73 8.35
N GLN A 234 4.82 -25.76 7.41
CA GLN A 234 4.26 -25.84 6.07
C GLN A 234 4.97 -24.84 5.14
N PRO A 235 4.89 -25.01 3.80
CA PRO A 235 5.48 -24.05 2.88
C PRO A 235 5.05 -22.60 3.16
N VAL A 236 5.99 -21.67 3.08
CA VAL A 236 5.74 -20.23 3.22
C VAL A 236 5.81 -19.58 1.84
N LEU A 237 4.73 -18.92 1.44
CA LEU A 237 4.71 -18.03 0.28
C LEU A 237 4.96 -16.60 0.75
N LEU A 238 6.17 -16.08 0.51
CA LEU A 238 6.55 -14.70 0.78
C LEU A 238 6.45 -13.89 -0.52
N ILE A 239 5.49 -12.99 -0.60
CA ILE A 239 5.33 -12.08 -1.75
C ILE A 239 5.77 -10.68 -1.33
N VAL A 240 6.65 -10.06 -2.11
CA VAL A 240 7.00 -8.64 -1.96
C VAL A 240 6.59 -7.90 -3.23
N GLU A 241 5.53 -7.10 -3.11
CA GLU A 241 5.04 -6.29 -4.22
C GLU A 241 5.73 -4.94 -4.31
N ASP A 242 6.07 -4.54 -5.55
CA ASP A 242 6.68 -3.27 -5.89
C ASP A 242 7.99 -2.96 -5.14
N LEU A 243 8.91 -3.94 -5.09
CA LEU A 243 10.21 -3.91 -4.40
C LEU A 243 11.06 -2.65 -4.69
N HIS A 244 10.89 -2.02 -5.86
CA HIS A 244 11.51 -0.74 -6.19
C HIS A 244 11.15 0.43 -5.25
N TRP A 245 10.18 0.25 -4.35
CA TRP A 245 9.81 1.19 -3.29
C TRP A 245 10.06 0.64 -1.88
N ILE A 246 10.88 -0.40 -1.74
CA ILE A 246 11.23 -0.97 -0.44
C ILE A 246 12.07 0.02 0.37
N ASP A 247 11.82 0.10 1.69
CA ASP A 247 12.70 0.83 2.59
C ASP A 247 14.00 0.05 2.86
N PRO A 248 15.12 0.74 3.16
CA PRO A 248 16.42 0.09 3.36
C PRO A 248 16.42 -1.00 4.43
N SER A 249 15.75 -0.77 5.57
CA SER A 249 15.70 -1.74 6.66
C SER A 249 14.92 -3.01 6.27
N THR A 250 13.80 -2.90 5.56
CA THR A 250 13.09 -4.09 5.01
C THR A 250 13.93 -4.81 3.97
N LEU A 251 14.72 -4.10 3.15
CA LEU A 251 15.61 -4.73 2.16
C LEU A 251 16.71 -5.56 2.83
N GLU A 252 17.23 -5.11 3.97
CA GLU A 252 18.19 -5.88 4.77
C GLU A 252 17.55 -7.17 5.29
N LEU A 253 16.38 -7.09 5.92
CA LEU A 253 15.64 -8.28 6.36
C LEU A 253 15.36 -9.24 5.19
N LEU A 254 14.90 -8.70 4.06
CA LEU A 254 14.62 -9.51 2.88
C LEU A 254 15.88 -10.21 2.36
N THR A 255 17.03 -9.56 2.45
CA THR A 255 18.33 -10.17 2.10
C THR A 255 18.66 -11.34 3.01
N LEU A 256 18.46 -11.20 4.32
CA LEU A 256 18.64 -12.30 5.27
C LEU A 256 17.70 -13.48 4.93
N LEU A 257 16.43 -13.22 4.59
CA LEU A 257 15.47 -14.25 4.20
C LEU A 257 15.83 -14.94 2.87
N VAL A 258 16.29 -14.18 1.87
CA VAL A 258 16.77 -14.72 0.59
C VAL A 258 17.99 -15.62 0.79
N ASP A 259 18.91 -15.24 1.68
CA ASP A 259 20.09 -16.06 2.02
C ASP A 259 19.73 -17.39 2.69
N GLN A 260 18.67 -17.41 3.51
CA GLN A 260 18.20 -18.62 4.22
C GLN A 260 17.24 -19.49 3.36
N THR A 261 16.70 -18.95 2.27
CA THR A 261 15.71 -19.64 1.42
C THR A 261 16.12 -21.05 0.98
N PRO A 262 17.37 -21.36 0.57
CA PRO A 262 17.73 -22.66 0.02
C PRO A 262 17.57 -23.84 0.99
N ALA A 263 17.58 -23.56 2.30
CA ALA A 263 17.52 -24.57 3.35
C ALA A 263 16.11 -24.69 3.98
N ALA A 264 15.10 -24.03 3.41
CA ALA A 264 13.75 -23.99 3.96
C ALA A 264 12.68 -24.05 2.85
N SER A 265 11.49 -24.51 3.20
CA SER A 265 10.32 -24.54 2.31
C SER A 265 9.71 -23.14 2.13
N ILE A 266 10.51 -22.20 1.62
CA ILE A 266 10.11 -20.80 1.39
C ILE A 266 10.07 -20.55 -0.12
N TYR A 267 8.92 -20.06 -0.60
CA TYR A 267 8.77 -19.50 -1.94
C TYR A 267 8.72 -17.97 -1.87
N THR A 268 9.79 -17.31 -2.29
CA THR A 268 9.89 -15.85 -2.29
C THR A 268 9.63 -15.29 -3.69
N LEU A 269 8.57 -14.51 -3.86
CA LEU A 269 8.21 -13.86 -5.13
C LEU A 269 8.31 -12.34 -5.00
N LEU A 270 9.26 -11.74 -5.74
CA LEU A 270 9.60 -10.33 -5.65
C LEU A 270 9.23 -9.63 -6.95
N THR A 271 8.35 -8.63 -6.91
CA THR A 271 7.94 -7.88 -8.11
C THR A 271 8.59 -6.50 -8.15
N PHE A 272 9.12 -6.08 -9.30
CA PHE A 272 9.80 -4.78 -9.42
C PHE A 272 9.75 -4.22 -10.85
N ARG A 273 10.17 -2.96 -10.98
CA ARG A 273 10.36 -2.30 -12.28
C ARG A 273 11.81 -2.50 -12.74
N PRO A 274 12.09 -2.64 -14.05
CA PRO A 274 13.44 -2.93 -14.56
C PRO A 274 14.53 -1.93 -14.15
N ALA A 275 14.18 -0.69 -13.77
CA ALA A 275 15.13 0.33 -13.32
C ALA A 275 15.67 0.11 -11.89
N PHE A 276 15.15 -0.88 -11.16
CA PHE A 276 15.60 -1.19 -9.81
C PHE A 276 16.71 -2.24 -9.84
N ASP A 277 17.84 -1.90 -9.24
CA ASP A 277 19.00 -2.79 -9.11
C ASP A 277 18.80 -3.77 -7.96
N VAL A 278 18.65 -5.06 -8.30
CA VAL A 278 18.49 -6.13 -7.32
C VAL A 278 19.84 -6.52 -6.69
N PRO A 279 19.96 -6.59 -5.34
CA PRO A 279 21.25 -6.77 -4.69
C PRO A 279 21.74 -8.23 -4.63
N TRP A 280 20.93 -9.22 -5.02
CA TRP A 280 21.21 -10.64 -4.74
C TRP A 280 22.07 -11.37 -5.77
N GLY A 281 22.42 -10.72 -6.89
CA GLY A 281 23.18 -11.32 -7.98
C GLY A 281 22.53 -12.60 -8.55
N ASN A 282 23.33 -13.45 -9.20
CA ASN A 282 22.86 -14.73 -9.73
C ASN A 282 23.10 -15.85 -8.71
N ARG A 283 22.04 -16.61 -8.39
CA ARG A 283 22.08 -17.76 -7.47
C ARG A 283 21.29 -18.92 -8.06
N SER A 284 21.63 -20.17 -7.70
CA SER A 284 21.01 -21.37 -8.29
C SER A 284 19.51 -21.52 -8.00
N TYR A 285 19.06 -21.00 -6.85
CA TYR A 285 17.67 -20.99 -6.39
C TYR A 285 16.94 -19.68 -6.71
N LEU A 286 17.58 -18.80 -7.49
CA LEU A 286 17.04 -17.49 -7.86
C LEU A 286 16.76 -17.47 -9.36
N THR A 287 15.50 -17.26 -9.73
CA THR A 287 15.03 -17.25 -11.12
C THR A 287 14.52 -15.86 -11.51
N HIS A 288 15.00 -15.31 -12.62
CA HIS A 288 14.48 -14.07 -13.17
C HIS A 288 13.39 -14.35 -14.21
N VAL A 289 12.22 -13.72 -14.03
CA VAL A 289 11.11 -13.74 -14.97
C VAL A 289 10.81 -12.31 -15.40
N MET A 290 11.06 -11.98 -16.66
CA MET A 290 10.76 -10.65 -17.21
C MET A 290 9.47 -10.69 -18.01
N LEU A 291 8.48 -9.90 -17.61
CA LEU A 291 7.24 -9.75 -18.37
C LEU A 291 7.44 -8.82 -19.56
N SER A 292 7.35 -9.37 -20.76
CA SER A 292 7.31 -8.64 -22.03
C SER A 292 5.92 -8.06 -22.30
N ARG A 293 5.76 -7.21 -23.32
CA ARG A 293 4.43 -6.75 -23.76
C ARG A 293 3.64 -7.87 -24.43
N LEU A 294 2.32 -7.80 -24.38
CA LEU A 294 1.47 -8.79 -25.03
C LEU A 294 1.65 -8.70 -26.56
N PRO A 295 1.88 -9.83 -27.25
CA PRO A 295 1.88 -9.87 -28.70
C PRO A 295 0.47 -9.61 -29.24
N ARG A 296 0.39 -9.19 -30.51
CA ARG A 296 -0.87 -8.81 -31.16
C ARG A 296 -2.03 -9.80 -30.93
N PRO A 297 -1.87 -11.14 -31.11
CA PRO A 297 -2.98 -12.07 -30.90
C PRO A 297 -3.54 -12.05 -29.47
N GLN A 298 -2.68 -11.81 -28.47
CA GLN A 298 -3.09 -11.72 -27.06
C GLN A 298 -3.77 -10.38 -26.77
N VAL A 299 -3.36 -9.29 -27.40
CA VAL A 299 -4.08 -8.00 -27.33
C VAL A 299 -5.48 -8.12 -27.90
N GLU A 300 -5.62 -8.76 -29.06
CA GLU A 300 -6.91 -8.99 -29.73
C GLU A 300 -7.86 -9.84 -28.87
N GLN A 301 -7.33 -10.90 -28.26
CA GLN A 301 -8.05 -11.71 -27.29
C GLN A 301 -8.48 -10.89 -26.06
N MET A 302 -7.60 -10.03 -25.54
CA MET A 302 -7.91 -9.17 -24.39
C MET A 302 -9.02 -8.16 -24.71
N ILE A 303 -8.97 -7.50 -25.88
CA ILE A 303 -10.03 -6.58 -26.33
C ILE A 303 -11.37 -7.31 -26.35
N THR A 304 -11.42 -8.48 -26.99
CA THR A 304 -12.63 -9.31 -27.10
C THR A 304 -13.21 -9.69 -25.74
N GLN A 305 -12.35 -9.97 -24.76
CA GLN A 305 -12.79 -10.33 -23.42
C GLN A 305 -13.29 -9.12 -22.62
N VAL A 306 -12.63 -7.96 -22.74
CA VAL A 306 -13.10 -6.72 -22.11
C VAL A 306 -14.48 -6.33 -22.64
N THR A 307 -14.74 -6.55 -23.92
CA THR A 307 -16.04 -6.30 -24.56
C THR A 307 -17.07 -7.42 -24.36
N ARG A 308 -16.78 -8.40 -23.50
CA ARG A 308 -17.65 -9.56 -23.19
C ARG A 308 -18.04 -10.36 -24.44
N GLY A 309 -17.11 -10.51 -25.38
CA GLY A 309 -17.25 -11.28 -26.61
C GLY A 309 -17.85 -10.51 -27.79
N LYS A 310 -18.25 -9.24 -27.60
CA LYS A 310 -18.84 -8.42 -28.67
C LYS A 310 -17.73 -7.71 -29.45
N PRO A 311 -17.61 -7.88 -30.78
CA PRO A 311 -16.57 -7.24 -31.55
C PRO A 311 -16.78 -5.73 -31.59
N LEU A 312 -15.66 -5.00 -31.55
CA LEU A 312 -15.62 -3.55 -31.80
C LEU A 312 -15.62 -3.29 -33.32
N PRO A 313 -16.07 -2.10 -33.76
CA PRO A 313 -15.83 -1.63 -35.12
C PRO A 313 -14.35 -1.73 -35.49
N ASN A 314 -14.04 -2.24 -36.69
CA ASN A 314 -12.67 -2.55 -37.11
C ASN A 314 -11.71 -1.37 -36.95
N GLU A 315 -12.16 -0.15 -37.22
CA GLU A 315 -11.34 1.07 -37.07
C GLU A 315 -10.91 1.28 -35.62
N LEU A 316 -11.84 1.16 -34.66
CA LEU A 316 -11.54 1.27 -33.23
C LEU A 316 -10.66 0.12 -32.74
N PHE A 317 -10.96 -1.10 -33.19
CA PHE A 317 -10.16 -2.28 -32.85
C PHE A 317 -8.69 -2.10 -33.25
N GLN A 318 -8.44 -1.65 -34.49
CA GLN A 318 -7.09 -1.37 -34.97
C GLN A 318 -6.43 -0.24 -34.19
N GLN A 319 -7.15 0.86 -33.93
CA GLN A 319 -6.58 1.96 -33.16
C GLN A 319 -6.21 1.56 -31.73
N VAL A 320 -7.07 0.81 -31.02
CA VAL A 320 -6.74 0.29 -29.68
C VAL A 320 -5.53 -0.62 -29.74
N ARG A 321 -5.50 -1.56 -30.70
CA ARG A 321 -4.38 -2.49 -30.85
C ARG A 321 -3.06 -1.78 -31.14
N ASP A 322 -3.08 -0.77 -31.99
CA ASP A 322 -1.86 -0.09 -32.46
C ASP A 322 -1.37 0.96 -31.45
N GLN A 323 -2.27 1.56 -30.66
CA GLN A 323 -1.90 2.58 -29.67
C GLN A 323 -1.54 2.02 -28.29
N THR A 324 -2.01 0.82 -27.93
CA THR A 324 -1.82 0.27 -26.57
C THR A 324 -0.46 -0.38 -26.32
N ASP A 325 0.32 -0.58 -27.39
CA ASP A 325 1.70 -1.12 -27.35
C ASP A 325 1.81 -2.44 -26.54
N GLY A 326 0.72 -3.21 -26.51
CA GLY A 326 0.64 -4.49 -25.79
C GLY A 326 0.69 -4.40 -24.26
N ILE A 327 0.49 -3.22 -23.65
CA ILE A 327 0.41 -3.08 -22.19
C ILE A 327 -1.02 -3.42 -21.74
N PRO A 328 -1.25 -4.51 -20.97
CA PRO A 328 -2.59 -4.98 -20.61
C PRO A 328 -3.46 -3.91 -19.95
N LEU A 329 -2.93 -3.16 -18.97
CA LEU A 329 -3.68 -2.09 -18.32
C LEU A 329 -4.13 -1.02 -19.33
N PHE A 330 -3.30 -0.72 -20.33
CA PHE A 330 -3.64 0.25 -21.35
C PHE A 330 -4.72 -0.26 -22.29
N VAL A 331 -4.65 -1.53 -22.69
CA VAL A 331 -5.71 -2.19 -23.47
C VAL A 331 -7.05 -2.12 -22.73
N GLU A 332 -7.07 -2.51 -21.46
CA GLU A 332 -8.27 -2.48 -20.62
C GLU A 332 -8.86 -1.06 -20.51
N GLU A 333 -8.02 -0.09 -20.14
CA GLU A 333 -8.47 1.28 -19.90
C GLU A 333 -8.90 1.99 -21.19
N CYS A 334 -8.23 1.76 -22.33
CA CYS A 334 -8.66 2.29 -23.62
C CYS A 334 -10.05 1.80 -24.00
N VAL A 335 -10.28 0.48 -23.93
CA VAL A 335 -11.56 -0.11 -24.31
C VAL A 335 -12.67 0.39 -23.37
N LYS A 336 -12.42 0.40 -22.06
CA LYS A 336 -13.38 0.96 -21.08
C LYS A 336 -13.69 2.42 -21.36
N SER A 337 -12.67 3.25 -21.60
CA SER A 337 -12.86 4.66 -21.89
C SER A 337 -13.67 4.90 -23.15
N ILE A 338 -13.52 4.07 -24.19
CA ILE A 338 -14.34 4.14 -25.41
C ILE A 338 -15.79 3.73 -25.10
N LEU A 339 -16.02 2.65 -24.35
CA LEU A 339 -17.38 2.24 -23.97
C LEU A 339 -18.10 3.32 -23.14
N GLU A 340 -17.37 4.03 -22.27
CA GLU A 340 -17.89 5.15 -21.47
C GLU A 340 -18.22 6.40 -22.29
N THR A 341 -17.69 6.58 -23.50
CA THR A 341 -18.00 7.74 -24.36
C THR A 341 -19.45 7.78 -24.85
N GLY A 342 -20.14 6.63 -24.86
CA GLY A 342 -21.42 6.49 -25.56
C GLY A 342 -21.33 6.57 -27.10
N LEU A 343 -20.11 6.58 -27.67
CA LEU A 343 -19.90 6.47 -29.12
C LEU A 343 -20.23 5.08 -29.66
N LEU A 344 -20.29 4.09 -28.78
CA LEU A 344 -20.65 2.72 -29.10
C LEU A 344 -22.05 2.42 -28.61
N GLN A 345 -22.92 1.97 -29.52
CA GLN A 345 -24.19 1.36 -29.17
C GLN A 345 -24.03 -0.15 -29.24
N GLU A 346 -24.48 -0.82 -28.19
CA GLU A 346 -24.55 -2.28 -28.17
C GLU A 346 -25.73 -2.74 -29.04
N THR A 347 -25.44 -3.48 -30.11
CA THR A 347 -26.41 -4.01 -31.08
C THR A 347 -26.34 -5.53 -31.08
N GLY A 348 -27.03 -6.15 -30.12
CA GLY A 348 -27.14 -7.61 -30.01
C GLY A 348 -25.79 -8.31 -29.81
N ASP A 349 -25.19 -8.73 -30.92
CA ASP A 349 -23.94 -9.49 -30.99
C ASP A 349 -22.67 -8.63 -31.17
N HIS A 350 -22.77 -7.33 -31.44
CA HIS A 350 -21.61 -6.45 -31.66
C HIS A 350 -21.81 -5.01 -31.16
N TYR A 351 -20.78 -4.17 -31.30
CA TYR A 351 -20.86 -2.74 -31.06
C TYR A 351 -20.82 -1.96 -32.38
N GLU A 352 -21.70 -0.98 -32.54
CA GLU A 352 -21.72 -0.05 -33.67
C GLU A 352 -21.40 1.39 -33.25
N LEU A 353 -20.79 2.15 -34.16
CA LEU A 353 -20.55 3.59 -33.96
C LEU A 353 -21.85 4.37 -34.10
N THR A 354 -22.22 5.13 -33.07
CA THR A 354 -23.37 6.04 -33.12
C THR A 354 -23.06 7.33 -33.87
N LYS A 355 -21.77 7.69 -34.00
CA LYS A 355 -21.26 8.90 -34.66
C LYS A 355 -19.89 8.63 -35.31
N PRO A 356 -19.48 9.41 -36.35
CA PRO A 356 -18.14 9.31 -36.92
C PRO A 356 -17.07 9.53 -35.86
N LEU A 357 -15.98 8.75 -35.92
CA LEU A 357 -14.86 8.85 -34.98
C LEU A 357 -14.16 10.21 -35.08
N PRO A 358 -14.11 11.01 -33.99
CA PRO A 358 -13.20 12.15 -33.94
C PRO A 358 -11.74 11.70 -34.10
N THR A 359 -10.91 12.50 -34.78
CA THR A 359 -9.49 12.20 -35.06
C THR A 359 -8.60 12.11 -33.81
N LEU A 360 -9.12 12.44 -32.62
CA LEU A 360 -8.38 12.60 -31.36
C LEU A 360 -8.97 11.80 -30.17
N THR A 361 -9.84 10.82 -30.44
CA THR A 361 -10.66 10.22 -29.36
C THR A 361 -9.92 9.20 -28.50
N ILE A 362 -8.88 8.55 -29.04
CA ILE A 362 -8.12 7.53 -28.31
C ILE A 362 -6.80 8.16 -27.85
N PRO A 363 -6.58 8.22 -26.53
CA PRO A 363 -5.31 8.67 -25.98
C PRO A 363 -4.15 7.82 -26.48
N THR A 364 -3.10 8.47 -26.97
CA THR A 364 -1.90 7.82 -27.52
C THR A 364 -0.97 7.25 -26.45
N THR A 365 -1.25 7.52 -25.17
CA THR A 365 -0.47 7.01 -24.04
C THR A 365 -1.39 6.55 -22.90
N LEU A 366 -0.91 5.60 -22.10
CA LEU A 366 -1.61 5.11 -20.92
C LEU A 366 -1.96 6.26 -19.95
N HIS A 367 -1.03 7.18 -19.71
CA HIS A 367 -1.30 8.38 -18.91
C HIS A 367 -2.39 9.26 -19.52
N GLY A 368 -2.38 9.46 -20.85
CA GLY A 368 -3.45 10.17 -21.55
C GLY A 368 -4.81 9.50 -21.37
N SER A 369 -4.87 8.17 -21.35
CA SER A 369 -6.12 7.42 -21.14
C SER A 369 -6.66 7.55 -19.74
N LEU A 370 -5.80 7.38 -18.75
CA LEU A 370 -6.18 7.58 -17.35
C LEU A 370 -6.62 9.02 -17.08
N MET A 371 -5.91 10.00 -17.67
CA MET A 371 -6.25 11.41 -17.54
C MET A 371 -7.59 11.75 -18.20
N ALA A 372 -7.83 11.27 -19.43
CA ALA A 372 -9.10 11.47 -20.12
C ALA A 372 -10.28 10.87 -19.34
N ARG A 373 -10.08 9.73 -18.66
CA ARG A 373 -11.09 9.13 -17.80
C ARG A 373 -11.34 9.97 -16.54
N LEU A 374 -10.29 10.51 -15.93
CA LEU A 374 -10.40 11.45 -14.82
C LEU A 374 -11.12 12.76 -15.22
N ASP A 375 -10.85 13.29 -16.41
CA ASP A 375 -11.48 14.54 -16.88
C ASP A 375 -12.99 14.41 -17.09
N ARG A 376 -13.47 13.24 -17.53
CA ARG A 376 -14.92 12.96 -17.69
C ARG A 376 -15.70 12.99 -16.39
N LEU A 377 -15.03 12.78 -15.26
CA LEU A 377 -15.67 12.79 -13.94
C LEU A 377 -16.08 14.19 -13.48
N GLY A 378 -15.63 15.24 -14.19
CA GLY A 378 -15.96 16.62 -13.84
C GLY A 378 -15.53 16.94 -12.40
N THR A 379 -16.50 17.25 -11.54
CA THR A 379 -16.26 17.60 -10.12
C THR A 379 -15.71 16.45 -9.28
N ALA A 380 -15.92 15.18 -9.67
CA ALA A 380 -15.36 14.04 -8.94
C ALA A 380 -13.83 13.94 -9.08
N LYS A 381 -13.25 14.56 -10.13
CA LYS A 381 -11.80 14.60 -10.33
C LYS A 381 -11.07 15.25 -9.14
N SER A 382 -11.61 16.32 -8.55
CA SER A 382 -10.96 16.96 -7.40
C SER A 382 -10.92 16.06 -6.16
N VAL A 383 -11.94 15.22 -5.98
CA VAL A 383 -11.93 14.22 -4.89
C VAL A 383 -10.89 13.14 -5.17
N ALA A 384 -10.78 12.66 -6.42
CA ALA A 384 -9.72 11.71 -6.79
C ALA A 384 -8.32 12.29 -6.55
N GLN A 385 -8.09 13.54 -6.95
CA GLN A 385 -6.83 14.25 -6.71
C GLN A 385 -6.53 14.38 -5.21
N LEU A 386 -7.54 14.68 -4.38
CA LEU A 386 -7.38 14.74 -2.93
C LEU A 386 -7.03 13.36 -2.33
N VAL A 387 -7.76 12.30 -2.70
CA VAL A 387 -7.45 10.92 -2.29
C VAL A 387 -6.00 10.57 -2.67
N ALA A 388 -5.56 10.95 -3.88
CA ALA A 388 -4.22 10.69 -4.36
C ALA A 388 -3.12 11.46 -3.59
N THR A 389 -3.48 12.61 -3.02
CA THR A 389 -2.58 13.44 -2.20
C THR A 389 -2.41 12.87 -0.79
N ILE A 390 -3.47 12.26 -0.21
CA ILE A 390 -3.43 11.72 1.14
C ILE A 390 -2.62 10.41 1.21
N GLY A 391 -2.83 9.49 0.26
CA GLY A 391 -2.02 8.27 0.20
C GLY A 391 -2.74 7.05 -0.39
N ARG A 392 -2.19 5.86 -0.08
CA ARG A 392 -2.62 4.59 -0.68
C ARG A 392 -3.97 4.09 -0.16
N GLN A 393 -4.23 4.23 1.14
CA GLN A 393 -5.49 3.87 1.78
C GLN A 393 -5.93 5.05 2.62
N VAL A 394 -7.11 5.56 2.33
CA VAL A 394 -7.53 6.85 2.85
C VAL A 394 -8.80 6.68 3.69
N PRO A 395 -8.75 6.89 5.01
CA PRO A 395 -9.93 6.90 5.86
C PRO A 395 -10.92 8.00 5.44
N TYR A 396 -12.21 7.68 5.44
CA TYR A 396 -13.28 8.62 5.15
C TYR A 396 -13.23 9.84 6.07
N ALA A 397 -12.99 9.62 7.37
CA ALA A 397 -12.88 10.70 8.35
C ALA A 397 -11.81 11.74 7.97
N LEU A 398 -10.66 11.29 7.45
CA LEU A 398 -9.60 12.20 6.99
C LEU A 398 -10.00 12.94 5.71
N LEU A 399 -10.63 12.25 4.74
CA LEU A 399 -11.17 12.91 3.54
C LEU A 399 -12.20 13.98 3.89
N GLN A 400 -13.12 13.64 4.79
CA GLN A 400 -14.16 14.53 5.28
C GLN A 400 -13.56 15.76 5.97
N ALA A 401 -12.54 15.58 6.80
CA ALA A 401 -11.87 16.68 7.48
C ALA A 401 -11.14 17.64 6.51
N VAL A 402 -10.54 17.10 5.44
CA VAL A 402 -9.82 17.90 4.44
C VAL A 402 -10.79 18.57 3.46
N TRP A 403 -11.92 17.93 3.14
CA TRP A 403 -12.87 18.42 2.14
C TRP A 403 -13.72 19.61 2.64
N GLN A 404 -13.71 20.71 1.89
CA GLN A 404 -14.33 21.97 2.30
C GLN A 404 -15.73 22.23 1.73
N HIS A 405 -16.18 21.45 0.74
CA HIS A 405 -17.43 21.73 0.00
C HIS A 405 -18.66 20.99 0.55
N GLY A 406 -18.60 20.58 1.82
CA GLY A 406 -19.69 19.87 2.50
C GLY A 406 -19.66 18.35 2.28
N GLU A 407 -20.15 17.63 3.29
CA GLU A 407 -20.10 16.16 3.33
C GLU A 407 -20.95 15.50 2.24
N GLU A 408 -22.15 16.02 1.97
CA GLU A 408 -23.04 15.46 0.95
C GLU A 408 -22.42 15.49 -0.46
N VAL A 409 -21.66 16.54 -0.77
CA VAL A 409 -20.94 16.66 -2.04
C VAL A 409 -19.81 15.64 -2.09
N LEU A 410 -19.02 15.52 -1.02
CA LEU A 410 -17.95 14.52 -0.93
C LEU A 410 -18.49 13.11 -1.16
N GLN A 411 -19.57 12.76 -0.48
CA GLN A 411 -20.22 11.45 -0.60
C GLN A 411 -20.64 11.16 -2.04
N ARG A 412 -21.34 12.11 -2.68
CA ARG A 412 -21.78 11.98 -4.08
C ARG A 412 -20.62 11.82 -5.06
N GLU A 413 -19.56 12.59 -4.88
CA GLU A 413 -18.39 12.49 -5.77
C GLU A 413 -17.58 11.20 -5.51
N LEU A 414 -17.49 10.73 -4.27
CA LEU A 414 -16.93 9.41 -3.96
C LEU A 414 -17.75 8.28 -4.58
N ASP A 415 -19.09 8.37 -4.52
CA ASP A 415 -19.98 7.39 -5.15
C ASP A 415 -19.73 7.34 -6.67
N ARG A 416 -19.57 8.49 -7.33
CA ARG A 416 -19.20 8.55 -8.76
C ARG A 416 -17.83 7.93 -9.06
N LEU A 417 -16.85 8.10 -8.17
CA LEU A 417 -15.53 7.47 -8.33
C LEU A 417 -15.60 5.95 -8.18
N VAL A 418 -16.49 5.47 -7.31
CA VAL A 418 -16.76 4.04 -7.12
C VAL A 418 -17.52 3.48 -8.32
N ASP A 419 -18.57 4.15 -8.79
CA ASP A 419 -19.36 3.78 -9.98
C ASP A 419 -18.49 3.76 -11.25
N ALA A 420 -17.54 4.68 -11.37
CA ALA A 420 -16.55 4.70 -12.46
C ALA A 420 -15.43 3.66 -12.29
N GLU A 421 -15.47 2.83 -11.25
CA GLU A 421 -14.46 1.83 -10.89
C GLU A 421 -13.03 2.39 -10.72
N LEU A 422 -12.85 3.68 -10.43
CA LEU A 422 -11.50 4.25 -10.22
C LEU A 422 -11.02 4.05 -8.79
N VAL A 423 -11.96 4.09 -7.84
CA VAL A 423 -11.71 3.96 -6.40
C VAL A 423 -12.61 2.87 -5.84
N TYR A 424 -12.09 2.05 -4.96
CA TYR A 424 -12.88 1.14 -4.15
C TYR A 424 -13.15 1.74 -2.77
N GLN A 425 -14.40 1.64 -2.34
CA GLN A 425 -14.80 1.89 -0.96
C GLN A 425 -14.79 0.56 -0.19
N HIS A 426 -14.10 0.55 0.94
CA HIS A 426 -14.11 -0.54 1.90
C HIS A 426 -14.81 -0.10 3.18
N GLY A 427 -15.71 -0.93 3.72
CA GLY A 427 -16.51 -0.59 4.90
C GLY A 427 -17.63 0.42 4.62
N MET A 428 -18.41 0.70 5.65
CA MET A 428 -19.48 1.70 5.60
C MET A 428 -19.01 3.02 6.19
N ARG A 429 -19.47 4.13 5.61
CA ARG A 429 -19.25 5.46 6.18
C ARG A 429 -19.89 5.51 7.58
N PRO A 430 -19.26 6.14 8.58
CA PRO A 430 -18.03 6.94 8.50
C PRO A 430 -16.71 6.15 8.65
N GLN A 431 -16.73 4.85 8.94
CA GLN A 431 -15.52 4.02 9.08
C GLN A 431 -14.96 3.51 7.74
N ALA A 432 -15.50 4.00 6.62
CA ALA A 432 -15.07 3.56 5.30
C ALA A 432 -13.63 3.99 5.01
N THR A 433 -12.91 3.20 4.22
CA THR A 433 -11.61 3.58 3.63
C THR A 433 -11.70 3.52 2.11
N TYR A 434 -10.98 4.42 1.44
CA TYR A 434 -10.95 4.52 -0.02
C TYR A 434 -9.56 4.22 -0.55
N ARG A 435 -9.52 3.50 -1.68
CA ARG A 435 -8.26 3.16 -2.35
C ARG A 435 -8.44 3.10 -3.86
N PHE A 436 -7.49 3.64 -4.61
CA PHE A 436 -7.47 3.49 -6.06
C PHE A 436 -7.34 2.04 -6.52
N LYS A 437 -8.10 1.68 -7.56
CA LYS A 437 -8.05 0.38 -8.23
C LYS A 437 -6.66 0.11 -8.81
N HIS A 438 -6.03 1.14 -9.39
CA HIS A 438 -4.68 1.05 -9.98
C HIS A 438 -3.74 2.13 -9.44
N ALA A 439 -2.49 1.75 -9.12
CA ALA A 439 -1.44 2.70 -8.68
C ALA A 439 -1.25 3.84 -9.69
N LEU A 440 -1.33 3.51 -10.98
CA LEU A 440 -1.10 4.48 -12.05
C LEU A 440 -2.26 5.49 -12.18
N VAL A 441 -3.48 5.12 -11.79
CA VAL A 441 -4.61 6.06 -11.72
C VAL A 441 -4.35 7.07 -10.61
N GLN A 442 -3.91 6.60 -9.43
CA GLN A 442 -3.51 7.46 -8.32
C GLN A 442 -2.39 8.42 -8.75
N GLU A 443 -1.34 7.89 -9.38
CA GLU A 443 -0.21 8.68 -9.88
C GLU A 443 -0.67 9.74 -10.90
N THR A 444 -1.52 9.35 -11.85
CA THR A 444 -2.07 10.27 -12.86
C THR A 444 -2.95 11.34 -12.22
N ALA A 445 -3.81 10.98 -11.26
CA ALA A 445 -4.62 11.94 -10.52
C ALA A 445 -3.74 12.94 -9.76
N TYR A 446 -2.73 12.47 -9.04
CA TYR A 446 -1.80 13.32 -8.31
C TYR A 446 -0.99 14.25 -9.23
N GLN A 447 -0.42 13.72 -10.32
CA GLN A 447 0.37 14.49 -11.29
C GLN A 447 -0.48 15.50 -12.07
N SER A 448 -1.80 15.30 -12.15
CA SER A 448 -2.72 16.24 -12.80
C SER A 448 -3.04 17.48 -11.96
N LEU A 449 -2.61 17.53 -10.70
CA LEU A 449 -2.79 18.71 -9.85
C LEU A 449 -1.91 19.87 -10.33
N LEU A 450 -2.50 21.06 -10.42
CA LEU A 450 -1.73 22.29 -10.52
C LEU A 450 -0.89 22.46 -9.24
N ARG A 451 0.32 22.98 -9.38
CA ARG A 451 1.28 23.17 -8.28
C ARG A 451 0.64 23.84 -7.05
N HIS A 452 -0.05 24.96 -7.24
CA HIS A 452 -0.72 25.68 -6.14
C HIS A 452 -1.79 24.85 -5.44
N THR A 453 -2.59 24.08 -6.18
CA THR A 453 -3.63 23.21 -5.58
C THR A 453 -3.01 22.06 -4.80
N ARG A 454 -1.93 21.47 -5.31
CA ARG A 454 -1.15 20.45 -4.60
C ARG A 454 -0.60 21.00 -3.30
N GLU A 455 0.08 22.14 -3.34
CA GLU A 455 0.62 22.81 -2.15
C GLU A 455 -0.49 23.08 -1.10
N HIS A 456 -1.65 23.57 -1.54
CA HIS A 456 -2.80 23.80 -0.66
C HIS A 456 -3.34 22.53 -0.01
N TYR A 457 -3.49 21.43 -0.76
CA TYR A 457 -3.94 20.16 -0.19
C TYR A 457 -2.94 19.61 0.82
N HIS A 458 -1.64 19.62 0.50
CA HIS A 458 -0.62 19.19 1.44
C HIS A 458 -0.60 20.04 2.72
N GLN A 459 -0.74 21.37 2.60
CA GLN A 459 -0.84 22.26 3.76
C GLN A 459 -2.04 21.89 4.64
N ARG A 460 -3.20 21.67 4.03
CA ARG A 460 -4.43 21.36 4.77
C ARG A 460 -4.34 20.01 5.47
N ILE A 461 -3.79 18.99 4.79
CA ILE A 461 -3.56 17.67 5.38
C ILE A 461 -2.61 17.79 6.56
N ALA A 462 -1.49 18.52 6.42
CA ALA A 462 -0.54 18.74 7.51
C ALA A 462 -1.18 19.38 8.75
N GLN A 463 -1.99 20.42 8.57
CA GLN A 463 -2.71 21.07 9.67
C GLN A 463 -3.65 20.10 10.39
N LEU A 464 -4.42 19.30 9.65
CA LEU A 464 -5.36 18.35 10.23
C LEU A 464 -4.66 17.19 10.95
N LEU A 465 -3.52 16.73 10.44
CA LEU A 465 -2.72 15.73 11.14
C LEU A 465 -2.26 16.22 12.51
N VAL A 466 -1.86 17.49 12.62
CA VAL A 466 -1.48 18.11 13.90
C VAL A 466 -2.68 18.30 14.82
N GLU A 467 -3.81 18.78 14.30
CA GLU A 467 -4.98 19.16 15.10
C GLU A 467 -5.83 17.97 15.57
N GLN A 468 -5.98 16.95 14.71
CA GLN A 468 -6.97 15.88 14.90
C GLN A 468 -6.35 14.49 15.00
N PHE A 469 -5.08 14.32 14.60
CA PHE A 469 -4.39 13.02 14.60
C PHE A 469 -3.00 13.10 15.27
N PRO A 470 -2.92 13.57 16.54
CA PRO A 470 -1.63 13.78 17.22
C PRO A 470 -0.86 12.46 17.45
N GLU A 471 -1.56 11.34 17.64
CA GLU A 471 -0.93 10.02 17.79
C GLU A 471 -0.24 9.58 16.50
N THR A 472 -0.89 9.73 15.34
CA THR A 472 -0.29 9.46 14.02
C THR A 472 0.94 10.34 13.79
N THR A 473 0.86 11.62 14.16
CA THR A 473 1.98 12.56 14.06
C THR A 473 3.15 12.17 14.95
N ALA A 474 2.89 11.63 16.14
CA ALA A 474 3.92 11.17 17.05
C ALA A 474 4.61 9.87 16.56
N LEU A 475 3.82 8.94 16.00
CA LEU A 475 4.30 7.66 15.49
C LEU A 475 4.95 7.74 14.10
N SER A 476 4.65 8.78 13.32
CA SER A 476 5.15 8.93 11.95
C SER A 476 5.40 10.42 11.61
N PRO A 477 6.34 11.09 12.29
CA PRO A 477 6.69 12.49 12.04
C PRO A 477 7.12 12.77 10.58
N GLU A 478 7.70 11.77 9.89
CA GLU A 478 8.08 11.83 8.48
C GLU A 478 6.89 12.07 7.54
N LEU A 479 5.70 11.57 7.88
CA LEU A 479 4.48 11.82 7.11
C LEU A 479 4.13 13.31 7.13
N LEU A 480 4.17 13.91 8.31
CA LEU A 480 3.90 15.34 8.47
C LEU A 480 4.99 16.19 7.83
N ALA A 481 6.26 15.80 7.98
CA ALA A 481 7.39 16.45 7.33
C ALA A 481 7.24 16.44 5.80
N HIS A 482 6.81 15.31 5.23
CA HIS A 482 6.51 15.20 3.80
C HIS A 482 5.40 16.17 3.37
N HIS A 483 4.25 16.19 4.07
CA HIS A 483 3.18 17.14 3.72
C HIS A 483 3.61 18.60 3.86
N TYR A 484 4.37 18.98 4.89
CA TYR A 484 4.90 20.36 4.96
C TYR A 484 5.89 20.67 3.83
N THR A 485 6.73 19.70 3.46
CA THR A 485 7.69 19.85 2.34
C THR A 485 6.96 20.09 1.02
N GLU A 486 5.97 19.26 0.70
CA GLU A 486 5.17 19.35 -0.52
C GLU A 486 4.23 20.57 -0.53
N ALA A 487 3.93 21.13 0.65
CA ALA A 487 3.21 22.39 0.81
C ALA A 487 4.09 23.64 0.62
N GLY A 488 5.40 23.48 0.46
CA GLY A 488 6.35 24.60 0.45
C GLY A 488 6.55 25.27 1.82
N LEU A 489 6.05 24.65 2.91
CA LEU A 489 6.16 25.12 4.29
C LEU A 489 7.46 24.60 4.92
N ILE A 490 8.57 25.08 4.38
CA ILE A 490 9.91 24.53 4.63
C ILE A 490 10.33 24.70 6.10
N GLU A 491 10.09 25.87 6.69
CA GLU A 491 10.40 26.14 8.10
C GLU A 491 9.66 25.17 9.04
N GLN A 492 8.40 24.84 8.71
CA GLN A 492 7.62 23.87 9.47
C GLN A 492 8.09 22.43 9.23
N ALA A 493 8.57 22.10 8.03
CA ALA A 493 8.98 20.73 7.69
C ALA A 493 10.25 20.27 8.43
N ILE A 494 11.23 21.17 8.60
CA ILE A 494 12.56 20.85 9.12
C ILE A 494 12.54 20.20 10.52
N PRO A 495 11.81 20.75 11.53
CA PRO A 495 11.71 20.13 12.84
C PRO A 495 11.13 18.70 12.80
N TYR A 496 10.19 18.43 11.89
CA TYR A 496 9.60 17.09 11.75
C TYR A 496 10.54 16.12 11.01
N TRP A 497 11.33 16.58 10.04
CA TRP A 497 12.41 15.74 9.46
C TRP A 497 13.46 15.38 10.49
N ARG A 498 13.85 16.32 11.38
CA ARG A 498 14.74 16.03 12.50
C ARG A 498 14.11 15.01 13.47
N ARG A 499 12.84 15.20 13.83
CA ARG A 499 12.11 14.27 14.71
C ARG A 499 12.00 12.86 14.09
N ALA A 500 11.78 12.76 12.79
CA ALA A 500 11.82 11.50 12.06
C ALA A 500 13.21 10.85 12.10
N GLY A 501 14.27 11.64 11.93
CA GLY A 501 15.64 11.16 12.08
C GLY A 501 15.96 10.62 13.48
N LEU A 502 15.49 11.32 14.53
CA LEU A 502 15.63 10.88 15.92
C LEU A 502 14.84 9.59 16.20
N LEU A 503 13.59 9.52 15.74
CA LEU A 503 12.75 8.31 15.90
C LEU A 503 13.38 7.11 15.17
N ALA A 504 13.89 7.32 13.96
CA ALA A 504 14.61 6.28 13.23
C ALA A 504 15.88 5.83 13.97
N LEU A 505 16.63 6.75 14.60
CA LEU A 505 17.77 6.43 15.46
C LEU A 505 17.39 5.60 16.70
N GLU A 506 16.28 5.91 17.36
CA GLU A 506 15.75 5.13 18.49
C GLU A 506 15.49 3.67 18.08
N HIS A 507 15.06 3.46 16.84
CA HIS A 507 14.87 2.14 16.24
C HIS A 507 16.10 1.58 15.51
N SER A 508 17.26 2.24 15.63
CA SER A 508 18.51 1.89 14.93
C SER A 508 18.37 1.79 13.41
N ALA A 509 17.40 2.47 12.82
CA ALA A 509 17.17 2.61 11.38
C ALA A 509 18.08 3.69 10.81
N ASN A 510 19.39 3.42 10.79
CA ASN A 510 20.41 4.42 10.45
C ASN A 510 20.30 4.94 9.00
N SER A 511 19.91 4.08 8.04
CA SER A 511 19.73 4.49 6.64
C SER A 511 18.57 5.47 6.49
N GLU A 512 17.43 5.19 7.14
CA GLU A 512 16.25 6.04 7.18
C GLU A 512 16.53 7.33 7.95
N ALA A 513 17.22 7.25 9.10
CA ALA A 513 17.66 8.41 9.86
C ALA A 513 18.55 9.35 9.01
N MET A 514 19.53 8.78 8.29
CA MET A 514 20.37 9.54 7.37
C MET A 514 19.55 10.19 6.26
N SER A 515 18.58 9.47 5.67
CA SER A 515 17.67 9.99 4.64
C SER A 515 16.85 11.18 5.15
N HIS A 516 16.20 11.05 6.31
CA HIS A 516 15.39 12.11 6.92
C HIS A 516 16.21 13.36 7.25
N LEU A 517 17.38 13.19 7.88
CA LEU A 517 18.25 14.29 8.27
C LEU A 517 18.86 14.99 7.05
N SER A 518 19.26 14.22 6.04
CA SER A 518 19.74 14.76 4.76
C SER A 518 18.65 15.58 4.05
N LYS A 519 17.39 15.12 4.10
CA LYS A 519 16.26 15.88 3.56
C LYS A 519 16.03 17.20 4.30
N GLY A 520 16.10 17.18 5.63
CA GLY A 520 16.05 18.40 6.44
C GLY A 520 17.15 19.40 6.07
N LEU A 521 18.39 18.93 5.91
CA LEU A 521 19.53 19.76 5.49
C LEU A 521 19.39 20.29 4.06
N GLU A 522 18.87 19.49 3.13
CA GLU A 522 18.59 19.91 1.75
C GLU A 522 17.57 21.06 1.73
N LEU A 523 16.49 20.90 2.49
CA LEU A 523 15.44 21.91 2.59
C LEU A 523 15.93 23.19 3.25
N LEU A 524 16.75 23.07 4.30
CA LEU A 524 17.32 24.22 5.01
C LEU A 524 18.11 25.14 4.07
N LYS A 525 18.86 24.59 3.10
CA LYS A 525 19.62 25.37 2.08
C LYS A 525 18.78 26.33 1.25
N SER A 526 17.46 26.14 1.19
CA SER A 526 16.55 27.03 0.46
C SER A 526 16.09 28.25 1.28
N LEU A 527 16.34 28.24 2.59
CA LEU A 527 16.00 29.34 3.50
C LEU A 527 17.13 30.39 3.56
N PRO A 528 16.82 31.66 3.85
CA PRO A 528 17.84 32.67 4.05
C PRO A 528 18.69 32.35 5.30
N TYR A 529 19.99 32.63 5.19
CA TYR A 529 20.91 32.42 6.30
C TYR A 529 20.62 33.41 7.45
N THR A 530 20.21 32.87 8.60
CA THR A 530 19.85 33.59 9.82
C THR A 530 20.42 32.88 11.05
N VAL A 531 20.30 33.46 12.24
CA VAL A 531 20.67 32.78 13.50
C VAL A 531 19.82 31.51 13.69
N GLU A 532 18.54 31.55 13.32
CA GLU A 532 17.65 30.40 13.39
C GLU A 532 18.04 29.30 12.41
N TYR A 533 18.43 29.67 11.17
CA TYR A 533 19.03 28.75 10.21
C TYR A 533 20.23 28.02 10.81
N ALA A 534 21.16 28.77 11.41
CA ALA A 534 22.40 28.20 11.97
C ALA A 534 22.10 27.22 13.11
N LYS A 535 21.10 27.52 13.96
CA LYS A 535 20.62 26.63 15.01
C LYS A 535 20.02 25.34 14.44
N GLN A 536 19.13 25.45 13.46
CA GLN A 536 18.52 24.28 12.83
C GLN A 536 19.55 23.41 12.10
N GLU A 537 20.53 24.04 11.42
CA GLU A 537 21.64 23.33 10.79
C GLU A 537 22.45 22.56 11.84
N LEU A 538 22.82 23.23 12.94
CA LEU A 538 23.56 22.62 14.04
C LEU A 538 22.80 21.43 14.64
N GLU A 539 21.50 21.58 14.94
CA GLU A 539 20.68 20.51 15.48
C GLU A 539 20.57 19.29 14.54
N LEU A 540 20.39 19.51 13.24
CA LEU A 540 20.36 18.45 12.24
C LEU A 540 21.72 17.74 12.14
N LEU A 541 22.82 18.48 12.09
CA LEU A 541 24.17 17.93 11.98
C LEU A 541 24.58 17.15 13.24
N LEU A 542 24.26 17.66 14.42
CA LEU A 542 24.47 16.95 15.69
C LEU A 542 23.71 15.62 15.73
N THR A 543 22.52 15.57 15.12
CA THR A 543 21.74 14.34 15.00
C THR A 543 22.31 13.41 13.92
N LEU A 544 22.84 13.95 12.82
CA LEU A 544 23.39 13.20 11.69
C LEU A 544 24.78 12.61 11.98
N SER A 545 25.61 13.31 12.75
CA SER A 545 26.98 12.89 13.07
C SER A 545 27.07 11.46 13.63
N PRO A 546 26.30 11.04 14.67
CA PRO A 546 26.37 9.66 15.16
C PRO A 546 25.88 8.64 14.12
N VAL A 547 24.90 9.00 13.27
CA VAL A 547 24.43 8.14 12.17
C VAL A 547 25.54 7.89 11.16
N LEU A 548 26.27 8.94 10.76
CA LEU A 548 27.37 8.83 9.81
C LEU A 548 28.53 8.01 10.37
N ILE A 549 28.88 8.19 11.64
CA ILE A 549 29.89 7.37 12.32
C ILE A 549 29.48 5.89 12.31
N ALA A 550 28.21 5.60 12.63
CA ALA A 550 27.70 4.23 12.64
C ALA A 550 27.69 3.58 11.23
N MET A 551 27.33 4.34 10.20
CA MET A 551 27.16 3.83 8.83
C MET A 551 28.46 3.76 8.02
N LYS A 552 29.33 4.77 8.15
CA LYS A 552 30.52 4.93 7.30
C LYS A 552 31.83 4.73 8.06
N GLY A 553 31.75 4.62 9.38
CA GLY A 553 32.91 4.56 10.25
C GLY A 553 33.43 5.95 10.62
N TYR A 554 34.14 5.99 11.73
CA TYR A 554 34.59 7.22 12.38
C TYR A 554 35.54 8.08 11.53
N MET A 555 36.39 7.43 10.72
CA MET A 555 37.40 8.10 9.89
C MET A 555 36.89 8.47 8.50
N ALA A 556 35.57 8.37 8.25
CA ALA A 556 35.00 8.75 6.96
C ALA A 556 35.12 10.27 6.76
N PRO A 557 35.51 10.75 5.56
CA PRO A 557 35.67 12.18 5.30
C PRO A 557 34.39 12.98 5.58
N GLU A 558 33.22 12.40 5.32
CA GLU A 558 31.93 13.03 5.60
C GLU A 558 31.69 13.29 7.10
N VAL A 559 32.26 12.46 7.99
CA VAL A 559 32.20 12.69 9.44
C VAL A 559 33.07 13.88 9.82
N GLY A 560 34.25 14.02 9.20
CA GLY A 560 35.13 15.16 9.39
C GLY A 560 34.48 16.47 8.94
N ASP A 561 33.88 16.48 7.74
CA ASP A 561 33.17 17.64 7.19
C ASP A 561 32.02 18.10 8.10
N VAL A 562 31.22 17.15 8.59
CA VAL A 562 30.11 17.42 9.50
C VAL A 562 30.61 17.94 10.86
N SER A 563 31.68 17.35 11.39
CA SER A 563 32.28 17.77 12.67
C SER A 563 32.85 19.18 12.59
N ALA A 564 33.55 19.50 11.50
CA ALA A 564 34.06 20.85 11.25
C ALA A 564 32.92 21.87 11.16
N ARG A 565 31.84 21.54 10.45
CA ARG A 565 30.68 22.41 10.31
C ARG A 565 29.94 22.63 11.64
N ILE A 566 29.78 21.59 12.46
CA ILE A 566 29.23 21.69 13.82
C ILE A 566 30.04 22.68 14.66
N TYR A 567 31.38 22.62 14.58
CA TYR A 567 32.26 23.51 15.32
C TYR A 567 32.10 24.98 14.89
N GLU A 568 32.12 25.25 13.58
CA GLU A 568 31.89 26.59 13.02
C GLU A 568 30.56 27.19 13.50
N LEU A 569 29.48 26.41 13.42
CA LEU A 569 28.15 26.87 13.83
C LEU A 569 28.05 27.12 15.35
N SER A 570 28.69 26.27 16.16
CA SER A 570 28.73 26.44 17.62
C SER A 570 29.42 27.75 18.02
N GLU A 571 30.54 28.09 17.37
CA GLU A 571 31.22 29.38 17.60
C GLU A 571 30.37 30.57 17.18
N GLN A 572 29.67 30.48 16.05
CA GLN A 572 28.83 31.56 15.53
C GLN A 572 27.60 31.84 16.41
N ILE A 573 27.02 30.81 17.02
CA ILE A 573 25.81 30.94 17.87
C ILE A 573 26.18 31.25 19.33
N GLY A 574 27.46 31.09 19.72
CA GLY A 574 27.94 31.33 21.07
C GLY A 574 27.62 30.17 22.04
N GLU A 575 27.30 28.99 21.53
CA GLU A 575 27.15 27.77 22.32
C GLU A 575 28.51 27.08 22.46
N LYS A 576 28.96 26.84 23.70
CA LYS A 576 30.30 26.26 23.92
C LYS A 576 30.37 24.82 23.36
N PRO A 577 31.41 24.47 22.58
CA PRO A 577 31.58 23.14 22.00
C PRO A 577 31.84 22.01 23.01
N GLN A 578 32.13 22.33 24.28
CA GLN A 578 32.31 21.35 25.37
C GLN A 578 31.02 20.58 25.73
N SER A 579 29.87 21.04 25.22
CA SER A 579 28.55 20.43 25.44
C SER A 579 28.27 19.24 24.51
N PHE A 580 29.09 19.05 23.46
CA PHE A 580 28.84 18.10 22.40
C PHE A 580 29.95 17.05 22.36
N SER A 581 29.59 15.77 22.43
CA SER A 581 30.50 14.59 22.34
C SER A 581 31.25 14.46 20.99
N VAL A 582 31.28 15.51 20.18
CA VAL A 582 31.80 15.56 18.80
C VAL A 582 33.31 15.83 18.76
N MET A 583 33.91 16.28 19.86
CA MET A 583 35.33 16.67 19.95
C MET A 583 36.37 15.56 19.79
N ASN A 584 35.97 14.30 19.59
CA ASN A 584 36.98 13.25 19.40
C ASN A 584 37.44 13.14 17.92
N GLY A 585 36.64 13.61 16.95
CA GLY A 585 36.82 13.33 15.52
C GLY A 585 37.69 14.30 14.71
N LEU A 586 38.52 15.11 15.37
CA LEU A 586 39.50 16.01 14.73
C LEU A 586 40.90 15.38 14.69
#